data_AF-A0A2V6XS84-F1
#
_entry.id   AF-A0A2V6XS84-F1
#
_cell.length_a   1.000
_cell.length_b   1.000
_cell.length_c   1.000
_cell.angle_alpha   90.00
_cell.angle_beta   90.00
_cell.angle_gamma   90.00
#
_symmetry.space_group_name_H-M   'P 1'
#
loop_
_entity.id
_entity.type
_entity.pdbx_description
1 polymer ?
#
loop_
_entity_poly.entity_id
_entity_poly.type
_entity_poly.pdbx_seq_one_letter_code
_entity_poly.pdbx_strand_id
1 'polypeptide(L)'
;MKCRKCGEPAVLELRRHNAAFCAPDFLEFFRNQVREAIRKHRMFTKDEVVLVAVSGGKDSLALWDVLIDEGYRTTGLHLDLGIFEYSVESKAKCERFAAARDVPLIVSAVRDEVGAPVPVIKTVTRRPPCSGCGLSKRYLMNRAALEHGMPVVATGHNLDDEAATLFGSVMHWQTDALPRQSPALPSTHPKLVRRVKPLYRLSERETAAFAFLRKIDYIVEECPFAAGATSITHKEILSRLEDASPGAKHNFLFGFLDRARPAFERAEAVVLNECLRCGQVTTGTICAFCKLADQVKRRVS
;
A
#
# COMPACT_ATOMS: atom_id res chain seq x y z
N MET A 1 -25.52 19.61 11.32
CA MET A 1 -25.54 18.84 10.06
C MET A 1 -26.10 17.45 10.33
N LYS A 2 -26.94 16.91 9.44
CA LYS A 2 -27.57 15.59 9.58
C LYS A 2 -26.90 14.55 8.69
N CYS A 3 -26.92 13.29 9.11
CA CYS A 3 -26.48 12.14 8.33
C CYS A 3 -27.36 12.04 7.09
N ARG A 4 -26.74 11.95 5.91
CA ARG A 4 -27.42 11.86 4.62
C ARG A 4 -28.23 10.56 4.47
N LYS A 5 -27.82 9.49 5.16
CA LYS A 5 -28.44 8.16 5.04
C LYS A 5 -29.59 7.95 6.03
N CYS A 6 -29.43 8.30 7.31
CA CYS A 6 -30.45 8.06 8.35
C CYS A 6 -31.05 9.31 9.00
N GLY A 7 -30.51 10.51 8.79
CA GLY A 7 -31.00 11.76 9.38
C GLY A 7 -30.48 12.10 10.79
N GLU A 8 -29.79 11.17 11.46
CA GLU A 8 -29.16 11.37 12.78
C GLU A 8 -28.06 12.44 12.76
N PRO A 9 -27.59 12.97 13.91
CA PRO A 9 -26.46 13.90 13.95
C PRO A 9 -25.22 13.33 13.25
N ALA A 10 -24.67 14.08 12.28
CA ALA A 10 -23.47 13.68 11.56
C ALA A 10 -22.21 13.99 12.39
N VAL A 11 -21.22 13.10 12.32
CA VAL A 11 -19.90 13.26 12.96
C VAL A 11 -18.79 13.52 11.94
N LEU A 12 -19.05 13.25 10.66
CA LEU A 12 -18.09 13.44 9.58
C LEU A 12 -18.77 13.99 8.32
N GLU A 13 -18.24 15.10 7.81
CA GLU A 13 -18.59 15.63 6.50
C GLU A 13 -17.58 15.14 5.44
N LEU A 14 -18.10 14.62 4.33
CA LEU A 14 -17.34 14.24 3.14
C LEU A 14 -17.73 15.15 1.97
N ARG A 15 -17.06 16.30 1.85
CA ARG A 15 -17.37 17.35 0.86
C ARG A 15 -17.38 16.83 -0.58
N ARG A 16 -16.43 15.96 -0.94
CA ARG A 16 -16.37 15.28 -2.25
C ARG A 16 -17.68 14.56 -2.59
N HIS A 17 -18.34 13.98 -1.60
CA HIS A 17 -19.59 13.24 -1.77
C HIS A 17 -20.85 14.11 -1.60
N ASN A 18 -20.67 15.41 -1.30
CA ASN A 18 -21.73 16.31 -0.86
C ASN A 18 -22.62 15.62 0.19
N ALA A 19 -21.98 15.00 1.19
CA ALA A 19 -22.65 14.14 2.14
C ALA A 19 -21.99 14.24 3.52
N ALA A 20 -22.78 13.99 4.54
CA ALA A 20 -22.32 13.85 5.90
C ALA A 20 -22.89 12.60 6.51
N PHE A 21 -22.17 12.00 7.46
CA PHE A 21 -22.51 10.70 8.01
C PHE A 21 -22.41 10.70 9.53
N CYS A 22 -23.35 10.00 10.18
CA CYS A 22 -23.15 9.52 11.55
C CYS A 22 -22.13 8.36 11.54
N ALA A 23 -21.61 7.97 12.70
CA ALA A 23 -20.55 6.97 12.76
C ALA A 23 -20.93 5.61 12.12
N PRO A 24 -22.10 4.99 12.41
CA PRO A 24 -22.47 3.71 11.81
C PRO A 24 -22.58 3.75 10.29
N ASP A 25 -23.21 4.80 9.74
CA ASP A 25 -23.38 4.93 8.29
C ASP A 25 -22.07 5.26 7.58
N PHE A 26 -21.15 5.97 8.23
CA PHE A 26 -19.82 6.18 7.68
C PHE A 26 -19.03 4.87 7.61
N LEU A 27 -19.05 4.05 8.66
CA LEU A 27 -18.37 2.74 8.67
C LEU A 27 -18.91 1.84 7.54
N GLU A 28 -20.23 1.87 7.33
CA GLU A 28 -20.85 1.13 6.23
C GLU A 28 -20.49 1.72 4.86
N PHE A 29 -20.48 3.05 4.71
CA PHE A 29 -20.01 3.71 3.50
C PHE A 29 -18.56 3.30 3.16
N PHE A 30 -17.66 3.28 4.15
CA PHE A 30 -16.27 2.90 3.98
C PHE A 30 -16.14 1.46 3.48
N ARG A 31 -16.81 0.50 4.13
CA ARG A 31 -16.85 -0.91 3.70
C ARG A 31 -17.39 -1.07 2.29
N ASN A 32 -18.43 -0.32 1.93
CA ASN A 32 -18.98 -0.32 0.57
C ASN A 32 -17.97 0.18 -0.48
N GLN A 33 -17.15 1.19 -0.18
CA GLN A 33 -16.09 1.62 -1.10
C GLN A 33 -15.04 0.52 -1.31
N VAL A 34 -14.67 -0.22 -0.26
CA VAL A 34 -13.73 -1.34 -0.36
C VAL A 34 -14.34 -2.49 -1.18
N ARG A 35 -15.59 -2.88 -0.90
CA ARG A 35 -16.32 -3.89 -1.70
C ARG A 35 -16.40 -3.50 -3.17
N GLU A 36 -16.70 -2.23 -3.45
CA GLU A 36 -16.77 -1.73 -4.81
C GLU A 36 -15.42 -1.79 -5.52
N ALA A 37 -14.32 -1.45 -4.83
CA ALA A 37 -12.97 -1.57 -5.38
C ALA A 37 -12.62 -3.02 -5.74
N ILE A 38 -12.88 -3.95 -4.81
CA ILE A 38 -12.61 -5.39 -5.00
C ILE A 38 -13.42 -5.93 -6.18
N ARG A 39 -14.72 -5.61 -6.23
CA ARG A 39 -15.65 -6.05 -7.28
C ARG A 39 -15.29 -5.46 -8.65
N LYS A 40 -15.11 -4.13 -8.74
CA LYS A 40 -14.84 -3.42 -10.01
C LYS A 40 -13.59 -3.96 -10.71
N HIS A 41 -12.54 -4.27 -9.93
CA HIS A 41 -11.25 -4.73 -10.47
C HIS A 41 -11.02 -6.23 -10.34
N ARG A 42 -12.03 -7.00 -9.90
CA ARG A 42 -11.93 -8.44 -9.65
C ARG A 42 -10.66 -8.80 -8.86
N MET A 43 -10.40 -8.06 -7.78
CA MET A 43 -9.12 -8.09 -7.07
C MET A 43 -8.81 -9.48 -6.51
N PHE A 44 -9.81 -10.14 -5.93
CA PHE A 44 -9.76 -11.49 -5.37
C PHE A 44 -11.17 -11.97 -5.01
N THR A 45 -11.30 -13.26 -4.70
CA THR A 45 -12.55 -13.88 -4.22
C THR A 45 -12.45 -14.32 -2.75
N LYS A 46 -13.54 -14.83 -2.15
CA LYS A 46 -13.54 -15.34 -0.77
C LYS A 46 -12.80 -16.67 -0.59
N ASP A 47 -12.61 -17.43 -1.68
CA ASP A 47 -11.91 -18.71 -1.65
C ASP A 47 -10.38 -18.54 -1.61
N GLU A 48 -9.90 -17.37 -2.03
CA GLU A 48 -8.49 -17.02 -2.07
C GLU A 48 -8.01 -16.48 -0.73
N VAL A 49 -6.83 -16.92 -0.29
CA VAL A 49 -6.17 -16.33 0.88
C VAL A 49 -5.43 -15.05 0.46
N VAL A 50 -5.81 -13.93 1.06
CA VAL A 50 -5.23 -12.60 0.78
C VAL A 50 -4.10 -12.31 1.76
N LEU A 51 -2.89 -12.11 1.23
CA LEU A 51 -1.78 -11.60 2.05
C LEU A 51 -1.90 -10.08 2.19
N VAL A 52 -2.20 -9.60 3.39
CA VAL A 52 -2.37 -8.16 3.67
C VAL A 52 -1.04 -7.61 4.19
N ALA A 53 -0.40 -6.73 3.43
CA ALA A 53 0.83 -6.09 3.87
C ALA A 53 0.51 -5.02 4.93
N VAL A 54 0.93 -5.26 6.17
CA VAL A 54 0.61 -4.45 7.36
C VAL A 54 1.83 -3.76 7.93
N SER A 55 1.78 -2.43 7.98
CA SER A 55 2.89 -1.58 8.46
C SER A 55 2.65 -1.05 9.88
N GLY A 56 1.62 -1.52 10.58
CA GLY A 56 1.18 -0.99 11.86
C GLY A 56 0.49 0.37 11.78
N GLY A 57 0.43 0.98 10.59
CA GLY A 57 -0.22 2.27 10.36
C GLY A 57 -1.72 2.13 10.04
N LYS A 58 -2.44 3.25 10.19
CA LYS A 58 -3.90 3.34 10.07
C LYS A 58 -4.46 2.66 8.81
N ASP A 59 -3.89 2.94 7.65
CA ASP A 59 -4.47 2.50 6.37
C ASP A 59 -4.39 0.98 6.21
N SER A 60 -3.23 0.40 6.52
CA SER A 60 -3.03 -1.05 6.39
C SER A 60 -3.84 -1.85 7.40
N LEU A 61 -3.97 -1.36 8.65
CA LEU A 61 -4.78 -2.00 9.67
C LEU A 61 -6.28 -1.80 9.43
N ALA A 62 -6.71 -0.64 8.94
CA ALA A 62 -8.09 -0.41 8.51
C ALA A 62 -8.49 -1.33 7.35
N LEU A 63 -7.60 -1.50 6.36
CA LEU A 63 -7.82 -2.46 5.28
C LEU A 63 -7.98 -3.88 5.85
N TRP A 64 -7.08 -4.30 6.74
CA TRP A 64 -7.13 -5.64 7.31
C TRP A 64 -8.42 -5.86 8.11
N ASP A 65 -8.83 -4.88 8.93
CA ASP A 65 -10.09 -4.90 9.70
C ASP A 65 -11.30 -5.11 8.78
N VAL A 66 -11.40 -4.34 7.69
CA VAL A 66 -12.50 -4.47 6.74
C VAL A 66 -12.51 -5.84 6.05
N LEU A 67 -11.35 -6.36 5.64
CA LEU A 67 -11.30 -7.65 4.97
C LEU A 67 -11.69 -8.80 5.90
N ILE A 68 -11.36 -8.70 7.19
CA ILE A 68 -11.79 -9.66 8.21
C ILE A 68 -13.31 -9.58 8.40
N ASP A 69 -13.85 -8.38 8.64
CA ASP A 69 -15.30 -8.16 8.85
C ASP A 69 -16.14 -8.62 7.65
N GLU A 70 -15.63 -8.46 6.43
CA GLU A 70 -16.31 -8.89 5.19
C GLU A 70 -16.18 -10.42 4.93
N GLY A 71 -15.44 -11.14 5.78
CA GLY A 71 -15.29 -12.58 5.75
C GLY A 71 -14.35 -13.09 4.66
N TYR A 72 -13.32 -12.32 4.31
CA TYR A 72 -12.23 -12.82 3.46
C TYR A 72 -11.21 -13.61 4.29
N ARG A 73 -10.63 -14.65 3.68
CA ARG A 73 -9.49 -15.35 4.29
C ARG A 73 -8.26 -14.48 4.16
N THR A 74 -7.70 -14.03 5.29
CA THR A 74 -6.56 -13.11 5.29
C THR A 74 -5.41 -13.64 6.12
N THR A 75 -4.19 -13.24 5.76
CA THR A 75 -3.00 -13.37 6.58
C THR A 75 -2.23 -12.06 6.52
N GLY A 76 -1.85 -11.53 7.67
CA GLY A 76 -1.03 -10.32 7.73
C GLY A 76 0.41 -10.64 7.36
N LEU A 77 1.09 -9.70 6.70
CA LEU A 77 2.54 -9.70 6.55
C LEU A 77 3.10 -8.38 7.08
N HIS A 78 3.87 -8.46 8.16
CA HIS A 78 4.67 -7.35 8.66
C HIS A 78 6.14 -7.53 8.25
N LEU A 79 6.71 -6.46 7.68
CA LEU A 79 8.14 -6.43 7.34
C LEU A 79 8.88 -5.53 8.33
N ASP A 80 9.65 -6.14 9.23
CA ASP A 80 10.49 -5.41 10.19
C ASP A 80 11.69 -4.81 9.46
N LEU A 81 11.70 -3.48 9.37
CA LEU A 81 12.71 -2.72 8.65
C LEU A 81 13.96 -2.43 9.50
N GLY A 82 13.92 -2.69 10.80
CA GLY A 82 14.99 -2.38 11.75
C GLY A 82 15.30 -0.89 11.86
N ILE A 83 14.30 -0.02 11.64
CA ILE A 83 14.39 1.43 11.83
C ILE A 83 14.10 1.73 13.30
N PHE A 84 15.13 1.65 14.13
CA PHE A 84 15.13 2.08 15.54
C PHE A 84 13.86 1.63 16.31
N GLU A 85 13.38 2.45 17.24
CA GLU A 85 12.17 2.24 18.03
C GLU A 85 10.89 2.20 17.16
N TYR A 86 10.89 2.93 16.03
CA TYR A 86 9.76 2.96 15.10
C TYR A 86 9.36 1.55 14.62
N SER A 87 10.34 0.70 14.28
CA SER A 87 10.03 -0.67 13.80
C SER A 87 9.57 -1.59 14.91
N VAL A 88 10.07 -1.39 16.14
CA VAL A 88 9.63 -2.14 17.33
C VAL A 88 8.16 -1.84 17.62
N GLU A 89 7.80 -0.55 17.66
CA GLU A 89 6.42 -0.15 17.91
C GLU A 89 5.48 -0.58 16.79
N SER A 90 5.85 -0.32 15.53
CA SER A 90 5.06 -0.72 14.36
C SER A 90 4.76 -2.22 14.33
N LYS A 91 5.76 -3.06 14.66
CA LYS A 91 5.60 -4.51 14.81
C LYS A 91 4.62 -4.85 15.93
N ALA A 92 4.81 -4.27 17.12
CA ALA A 92 3.95 -4.54 18.27
C ALA A 92 2.48 -4.17 18.01
N LYS A 93 2.21 -3.08 17.27
CA LYS A 93 0.85 -2.71 16.84
C LYS A 93 0.23 -3.80 15.94
N CYS A 94 1.00 -4.35 14.99
CA CYS A 94 0.53 -5.43 14.12
C CYS A 94 0.24 -6.71 14.91
N GLU A 95 1.14 -7.10 15.81
CA GLU A 95 0.99 -8.31 16.64
C GLU A 95 -0.24 -8.21 17.55
N ARG A 96 -0.44 -7.07 18.22
CA ARG A 96 -1.64 -6.83 19.04
C ARG A 96 -2.92 -6.83 18.20
N PHE A 97 -2.91 -6.20 17.03
CA PHE A 97 -4.06 -6.19 16.13
C PHE A 97 -4.46 -7.60 15.70
N ALA A 98 -3.46 -8.42 15.32
CA ALA A 98 -3.66 -9.79 14.88
C ALA A 98 -4.18 -10.68 16.02
N ALA A 99 -3.54 -10.61 17.20
CA ALA A 99 -3.94 -11.37 18.37
C ALA A 99 -5.37 -11.02 18.84
N ALA A 100 -5.74 -9.74 18.84
CA ALA A 100 -7.08 -9.30 19.25
C ALA A 100 -8.20 -9.76 18.31
N ARG A 101 -7.87 -10.17 17.08
CA ARG A 101 -8.82 -10.62 16.05
C ARG A 101 -8.69 -12.11 15.71
N ASP A 102 -7.78 -12.82 16.38
CA ASP A 102 -7.47 -14.22 16.13
C ASP A 102 -7.17 -14.52 14.64
N VAL A 103 -6.27 -13.71 14.05
CA VAL A 103 -5.85 -13.86 12.65
C VAL A 103 -4.34 -14.06 12.52
N PRO A 104 -3.86 -14.83 11.51
CA PRO A 104 -2.45 -15.13 11.37
C PRO A 104 -1.65 -13.90 10.91
N LEU A 105 -0.44 -13.75 11.46
CA LEU A 105 0.52 -12.71 11.11
C LEU A 105 1.89 -13.35 10.83
N ILE A 106 2.42 -13.10 9.65
CA ILE A 106 3.79 -13.44 9.27
C ILE A 106 4.66 -12.20 9.53
N VAL A 107 5.78 -12.39 10.24
CA VAL A 107 6.78 -11.34 10.47
C VAL A 107 8.09 -11.75 9.79
N SER A 108 8.61 -10.89 8.91
CA SER A 108 9.91 -11.10 8.27
C SER A 108 10.78 -9.85 8.45
N ALA A 109 12.04 -10.04 8.85
CA ALA A 109 12.95 -8.94 9.07
C ALA A 109 13.86 -8.70 7.85
N VAL A 110 13.93 -7.46 7.40
CA VAL A 110 14.80 -7.06 6.27
C VAL A 110 16.27 -7.38 6.53
N ARG A 111 16.69 -7.30 7.79
CA ARG A 111 18.08 -7.60 8.19
C ARG A 111 18.47 -9.04 7.84
N ASP A 112 17.56 -10.00 8.02
CA ASP A 112 17.83 -11.43 7.81
C ASP A 112 17.93 -11.73 6.29
N GLU A 113 17.23 -10.93 5.49
CA GLU A 113 17.08 -11.13 4.05
C GLU A 113 18.13 -10.39 3.22
N VAL A 114 18.40 -9.14 3.58
CA VAL A 114 19.34 -8.26 2.87
C VAL A 114 20.74 -8.32 3.51
N GLY A 115 20.83 -8.73 4.77
CA GLY A 115 22.06 -8.79 5.56
C GLY A 115 22.26 -7.59 6.49
N ALA A 116 21.37 -6.59 6.48
CA ALA A 116 21.43 -5.44 7.37
C ALA A 116 20.06 -4.72 7.46
N PRO A 117 19.76 -4.00 8.56
CA PRO A 117 18.54 -3.20 8.66
C PRO A 117 18.59 -1.96 7.75
N VAL A 118 17.43 -1.34 7.46
CA VAL A 118 17.30 -0.21 6.52
C VAL A 118 18.24 0.97 6.82
N PRO A 119 18.43 1.41 8.08
CA PRO A 119 19.40 2.48 8.39
C PRO A 119 20.83 2.16 7.94
N VAL A 120 21.26 0.90 8.08
CA VAL A 120 22.59 0.46 7.64
C VAL A 120 22.65 0.37 6.11
N ILE A 121 21.61 -0.17 5.47
CA ILE A 121 21.51 -0.23 3.99
C ILE A 121 21.68 1.18 3.40
N LYS A 122 21.04 2.20 3.96
CA LYS A 122 21.19 3.61 3.56
C LYS A 122 22.66 4.03 3.59
N THR A 123 23.33 3.83 4.72
CA THR A 123 24.72 4.24 4.94
C THR A 123 25.67 3.53 3.98
N VAL A 124 25.59 2.19 3.88
CA VAL A 124 26.54 1.41 3.11
C VAL A 124 26.31 1.53 1.61
N THR A 125 25.08 1.75 1.14
CA THR A 125 24.81 1.87 -0.31
C THR A 125 24.89 3.30 -0.84
N ARG A 126 24.90 4.31 0.05
CA ARG A 126 24.76 5.73 -0.27
C ARG A 126 23.51 6.06 -1.12
N ARG A 127 22.50 5.18 -1.09
CA ARG A 127 21.22 5.40 -1.76
C ARG A 127 20.25 6.14 -0.84
N PRO A 128 19.25 6.87 -1.39
CA PRO A 128 18.13 7.33 -0.58
C PRO A 128 17.49 6.15 0.17
N PRO A 129 17.19 6.29 1.47
CA PRO A 129 16.71 5.18 2.31
C PRO A 129 15.44 4.53 1.75
N CYS A 130 14.51 5.34 1.24
CA CYS A 130 13.26 4.88 0.65
C CYS A 130 13.45 4.05 -0.64
N SER A 131 14.57 4.20 -1.34
CA SER A 131 14.87 3.40 -2.54
C SER A 131 15.16 1.94 -2.17
N GLY A 132 16.10 1.72 -1.23
CA GLY A 132 16.42 0.39 -0.72
C GLY A 132 15.24 -0.25 0.00
N CYS A 133 14.59 0.50 0.90
CA CYS A 133 13.40 0.05 1.62
C CYS A 133 12.27 -0.36 0.67
N GLY A 134 11.92 0.47 -0.33
CA GLY A 134 10.87 0.16 -1.29
C GLY A 134 11.16 -1.08 -2.14
N LEU A 135 12.42 -1.27 -2.55
CA LEU A 135 12.86 -2.47 -3.28
C LEU A 135 12.71 -3.72 -2.40
N SER A 136 13.23 -3.70 -1.17
CA SER A 136 13.14 -4.83 -0.24
C SER A 136 11.68 -5.19 0.06
N LYS A 137 10.82 -4.20 0.36
CA LYS A 137 9.41 -4.45 0.64
C LYS A 137 8.69 -5.14 -0.53
N ARG A 138 8.85 -4.62 -1.76
CA ARG A 138 8.21 -5.21 -2.95
C ARG A 138 8.66 -6.65 -3.21
N TYR A 139 9.97 -6.91 -3.05
CA TYR A 139 10.52 -8.25 -3.22
C TYR A 139 9.99 -9.22 -2.16
N LEU A 140 10.09 -8.85 -0.87
CA LEU A 140 9.73 -9.73 0.24
C LEU A 140 8.22 -10.01 0.30
N MET A 141 7.36 -9.02 -0.02
CA MET A 141 5.92 -9.26 -0.13
C MET A 141 5.59 -10.29 -1.20
N ASN A 142 6.18 -10.17 -2.40
CA ASN A 142 5.95 -11.13 -3.48
C ASN A 142 6.47 -12.52 -3.10
N ARG A 143 7.68 -12.58 -2.53
CA ARG A 143 8.30 -13.85 -2.16
C ARG A 143 7.50 -14.58 -1.08
N ALA A 144 7.12 -13.89 -0.01
CA ALA A 144 6.30 -14.47 1.05
C ALA A 144 4.95 -14.98 0.50
N ALA A 145 4.29 -14.22 -0.37
CA ALA A 145 3.04 -14.66 -0.99
C ALA A 145 3.23 -15.97 -1.78
N LEU A 146 4.32 -16.10 -2.55
CA LEU A 146 4.61 -17.34 -3.28
C LEU A 146 4.94 -18.51 -2.34
N GLU A 147 5.81 -18.29 -1.36
CA GLU A 147 6.26 -19.31 -0.40
C GLU A 147 5.07 -19.89 0.39
N HIS A 148 4.06 -19.08 0.67
CA HIS A 148 2.85 -19.49 1.39
C HIS A 148 1.65 -19.80 0.48
N GLY A 149 1.82 -19.84 -0.85
CA GLY A 149 0.76 -20.18 -1.80
C GLY A 149 -0.41 -19.19 -1.85
N MET A 150 -0.18 -17.91 -1.52
CA MET A 150 -1.18 -16.86 -1.50
C MET A 150 -1.18 -16.11 -2.85
N PRO A 151 -2.27 -16.14 -3.63
CA PRO A 151 -2.27 -15.65 -5.02
C PRO A 151 -2.33 -14.12 -5.15
N VAL A 152 -2.52 -13.41 -4.03
CA VAL A 152 -2.75 -11.96 -4.02
C VAL A 152 -2.17 -11.29 -2.77
N VAL A 153 -1.56 -10.13 -3.00
CA VAL A 153 -1.11 -9.21 -1.95
C VAL A 153 -1.96 -7.94 -1.98
N ALA A 154 -2.65 -7.65 -0.88
CA ALA A 154 -3.38 -6.41 -0.67
C ALA A 154 -2.52 -5.40 0.11
N THR A 155 -2.55 -4.15 -0.31
CA THR A 155 -1.79 -3.05 0.34
C THR A 155 -2.70 -1.89 0.67
N GLY A 156 -2.43 -1.20 1.78
CA GLY A 156 -3.23 -0.08 2.27
C GLY A 156 -3.05 1.26 1.52
N HIS A 157 -2.64 1.25 0.25
CA HIS A 157 -2.51 2.50 -0.52
C HIS A 157 -3.89 3.10 -0.77
N ASN A 158 -4.06 4.37 -0.37
CA ASN A 158 -5.31 5.10 -0.43
C ASN A 158 -5.33 6.08 -1.64
N LEU A 159 -6.40 6.86 -1.80
CA LEU A 159 -6.55 7.83 -2.89
C LEU A 159 -5.44 8.88 -2.88
N ASP A 160 -5.04 9.37 -1.71
CA ASP A 160 -4.01 10.39 -1.58
C ASP A 160 -2.64 9.85 -2.02
N ASP A 161 -2.32 8.60 -1.66
CA ASP A 161 -1.08 7.92 -2.11
C ASP A 161 -1.04 7.77 -3.63
N GLU A 162 -2.14 7.31 -4.23
CA GLU A 162 -2.22 7.10 -5.67
C GLU A 162 -2.22 8.42 -6.44
N ALA A 163 -2.94 9.44 -5.96
CA ALA A 163 -2.94 10.77 -6.56
C ALA A 163 -1.56 11.43 -6.47
N ALA A 164 -0.86 11.33 -5.33
CA ALA A 164 0.49 11.86 -5.16
C ALA A 164 1.53 11.14 -6.04
N THR A 165 1.38 9.82 -6.20
CA THR A 165 2.21 9.02 -7.11
C THR A 165 1.99 9.42 -8.57
N LEU A 166 0.72 9.58 -8.98
CA LEU A 166 0.36 10.04 -10.31
C LEU A 166 0.91 11.43 -10.58
N PHE A 167 0.69 12.35 -9.64
CA PHE A 167 1.14 13.73 -9.73
C PHE A 167 2.65 13.79 -9.92
N GLY A 168 3.41 13.05 -9.09
CA GLY A 168 4.86 12.96 -9.23
C GLY A 168 5.29 12.39 -10.57
N SER A 169 4.62 11.34 -11.06
CA SER A 169 4.95 10.70 -12.34
C SER A 169 4.70 11.65 -13.52
N VAL A 170 3.59 12.39 -13.50
CA VAL A 170 3.23 13.38 -14.53
C VAL A 170 4.18 14.58 -14.49
N MET A 171 4.47 15.13 -13.30
CA MET A 171 5.37 16.28 -13.15
C MET A 171 6.78 16.02 -13.67
N HIS A 172 7.22 14.76 -13.66
CA HIS A 172 8.52 14.34 -14.18
C HIS A 172 8.43 13.60 -15.53
N TRP A 173 7.25 13.58 -16.16
CA TRP A 173 6.98 12.85 -17.41
C TRP A 173 7.54 11.43 -17.44
N GLN A 174 7.36 10.69 -16.35
CA GLN A 174 7.77 9.29 -16.23
C GLN A 174 6.79 8.39 -16.99
N THR A 175 6.79 8.49 -18.32
CA THR A 175 5.88 7.78 -19.23
C THR A 175 5.92 6.26 -19.04
N ASP A 176 7.02 5.71 -18.51
CA ASP A 176 7.18 4.28 -18.20
C ASP A 176 6.51 3.86 -16.90
N ALA A 177 6.27 4.80 -15.98
CA ALA A 177 5.60 4.55 -14.71
C ALA A 177 4.08 4.65 -14.85
N LEU A 178 3.59 5.57 -15.69
CA LEU A 178 2.18 5.83 -15.92
C LEU A 178 1.34 4.57 -16.26
N PRO A 179 1.70 3.70 -17.23
CA PRO A 179 0.88 2.53 -17.53
C PRO A 179 0.87 1.50 -16.40
N ARG A 180 1.87 1.52 -15.51
CA ARG A 180 1.97 0.63 -14.34
C ARG A 180 1.17 1.14 -13.14
N GLN A 181 0.64 2.36 -13.20
CA GLN A 181 -0.24 2.86 -12.17
C GLN A 181 -1.64 2.23 -12.30
N SER A 182 -1.95 1.33 -11.37
CA SER A 182 -3.21 0.58 -11.36
C SER A 182 -3.62 0.21 -9.93
N PRO A 183 -4.93 0.24 -9.61
CA PRO A 183 -5.45 -0.30 -8.35
C PRO A 183 -5.35 -1.84 -8.28
N ALA A 184 -5.25 -2.51 -9.43
CA ALA A 184 -5.04 -3.96 -9.51
C ALA A 184 -3.99 -4.25 -10.60
N LEU A 185 -2.91 -4.90 -10.18
CA LEU A 185 -1.87 -5.40 -11.07
C LEU A 185 -2.08 -6.92 -11.21
N PRO A 186 -2.33 -7.42 -12.43
CA PRO A 186 -2.49 -8.84 -12.67
C PRO A 186 -1.16 -9.58 -12.48
N SER A 187 -1.24 -10.90 -12.34
CA SER A 187 -0.06 -11.75 -12.47
C SER A 187 0.36 -11.80 -13.94
N THR A 188 1.56 -11.33 -14.25
CA THR A 188 2.15 -11.38 -15.59
C THR A 188 3.20 -12.49 -15.73
N HIS A 189 3.45 -13.23 -14.65
CA HIS A 189 4.40 -14.33 -14.58
C HIS A 189 3.99 -15.26 -13.42
N PRO A 190 4.16 -16.59 -13.52
CA PRO A 190 3.78 -17.53 -12.44
C PRO A 190 4.38 -17.20 -11.06
N LYS A 191 5.55 -16.55 -11.04
CA LYS A 191 6.25 -16.06 -9.84
C LYS A 191 6.00 -14.57 -9.51
N LEU A 192 4.94 -13.97 -10.06
CA LEU A 192 4.47 -12.65 -9.67
C LEU A 192 3.02 -12.76 -9.22
N VAL A 193 2.78 -12.54 -7.93
CA VAL A 193 1.43 -12.56 -7.38
C VAL A 193 0.67 -11.29 -7.76
N ARG A 194 -0.66 -11.37 -7.79
CA ARG A 194 -1.50 -10.19 -8.01
C ARG A 194 -1.27 -9.18 -6.90
N ARG A 195 -1.25 -7.90 -7.24
CA ARG A 195 -1.12 -6.82 -6.26
C ARG A 195 -2.29 -5.87 -6.37
N VAL A 196 -2.95 -5.62 -5.25
CA VAL A 196 -4.22 -4.89 -5.22
C VAL A 196 -4.23 -3.82 -4.14
N LYS A 197 -5.02 -2.76 -4.38
CA LYS A 197 -5.13 -1.59 -3.52
C LYS A 197 -6.61 -1.30 -3.23
N PRO A 198 -7.27 -2.06 -2.33
CA PRO A 198 -8.71 -1.91 -2.12
C PRO A 198 -9.13 -0.54 -1.57
N LEU A 199 -8.20 0.20 -0.93
CA LEU A 199 -8.44 1.54 -0.40
C LEU A 199 -8.30 2.68 -1.41
N TYR A 200 -7.96 2.42 -2.68
CA TYR A 200 -7.61 3.48 -3.66
C TYR A 200 -8.72 4.53 -3.92
N ARG A 201 -9.97 4.24 -3.51
CA ARG A 201 -11.13 5.13 -3.63
C ARG A 201 -11.31 6.08 -2.45
N LEU A 202 -10.69 5.75 -1.32
CA LEU A 202 -10.84 6.40 -0.02
C LEU A 202 -9.65 7.31 0.23
N SER A 203 -9.90 8.53 0.66
CA SER A 203 -8.87 9.50 1.07
C SER A 203 -8.22 9.12 2.39
N GLU A 204 -7.07 9.71 2.66
CA GLU A 204 -6.35 9.55 3.91
C GLU A 204 -7.16 10.04 5.13
N ARG A 205 -8.02 11.06 4.93
CA ARG A 205 -8.97 11.52 5.95
C ARG A 205 -10.05 10.47 6.25
N GLU A 206 -10.55 9.78 5.23
CA GLU A 206 -11.55 8.72 5.40
C GLU A 206 -10.94 7.50 6.11
N THR A 207 -9.72 7.09 5.76
CA THR A 207 -9.04 5.97 6.46
C THR A 207 -8.69 6.31 7.90
N ALA A 208 -8.28 7.55 8.19
CA ALA A 208 -8.08 8.03 9.56
C ALA A 208 -9.38 8.03 10.38
N ALA A 209 -10.47 8.56 9.82
CA ALA A 209 -11.78 8.56 10.48
C ALA A 209 -12.27 7.13 10.75
N PHE A 210 -12.07 6.20 9.81
CA PHE A 210 -12.44 4.80 10.00
C PHE A 210 -11.64 4.15 11.13
N ALA A 211 -10.32 4.30 11.12
CA ALA A 211 -9.44 3.75 12.16
C ALA A 211 -9.79 4.30 13.55
N PHE A 212 -10.09 5.60 13.64
CA PHE A 212 -10.53 6.24 14.88
C PHE A 212 -11.86 5.68 15.38
N LEU A 213 -12.89 5.63 14.51
CA LEU A 213 -14.23 5.15 14.88
C LEU A 213 -14.25 3.65 15.24
N ARG A 214 -13.35 2.86 14.63
CA ARG A 214 -13.13 1.44 14.95
C ARG A 214 -12.17 1.22 16.12
N LYS A 215 -11.62 2.29 16.70
CA LYS A 215 -10.65 2.24 17.81
C LYS A 215 -9.45 1.33 17.50
N ILE A 216 -8.95 1.40 16.28
CA ILE A 216 -7.76 0.65 15.86
C ILE A 216 -6.54 1.29 16.51
N ASP A 217 -5.77 0.51 17.28
CA ASP A 217 -4.48 0.94 17.81
C ASP A 217 -3.41 0.87 16.70
N TYR A 218 -3.00 2.03 16.19
CA TYR A 218 -2.01 2.14 15.11
C TYR A 218 -0.86 3.07 15.51
N ILE A 219 0.29 2.95 14.83
CA ILE A 219 1.43 3.87 15.01
C ILE A 219 1.11 5.23 14.37
N VAL A 220 1.19 6.30 15.17
CA VAL A 220 0.88 7.67 14.72
C VAL A 220 2.13 8.35 14.18
N GLU A 221 3.29 8.01 14.77
CA GLU A 221 4.60 8.49 14.42
C GLU A 221 4.90 8.15 12.96
N GLU A 222 5.38 9.13 12.21
CA GLU A 222 5.87 8.90 10.87
C GLU A 222 7.26 8.25 10.90
N CYS A 223 7.58 7.52 9.84
CA CYS A 223 8.92 6.96 9.68
C CYS A 223 9.97 8.09 9.67
N PRO A 224 11.05 8.02 10.47
CA PRO A 224 12.08 9.06 10.50
C PRO A 224 12.74 9.36 9.15
N PHE A 225 12.69 8.42 8.21
CA PHE A 225 13.22 8.61 6.85
C PHE A 225 12.20 9.14 5.83
N ALA A 226 10.94 9.34 6.24
CA ALA A 226 9.92 9.97 5.40
C ALA A 226 10.06 11.49 5.36
N ALA A 227 10.71 12.11 6.36
CA ALA A 227 10.97 13.54 6.38
C ALA A 227 11.67 14.02 5.10
N GLY A 228 11.09 15.02 4.43
CA GLY A 228 11.57 15.53 3.15
C GLY A 228 11.24 14.67 1.92
N ALA A 229 10.41 13.62 2.06
CA ALA A 229 9.94 12.84 0.92
C ALA A 229 9.03 13.70 0.02
N THR A 230 9.30 13.71 -1.28
CA THR A 230 8.52 14.46 -2.27
C THR A 230 7.04 14.06 -2.31
N SER A 231 6.71 12.82 -1.94
CA SER A 231 5.33 12.37 -1.80
C SER A 231 4.54 13.16 -0.76
N ILE A 232 5.17 13.62 0.32
CA ILE A 232 4.52 14.45 1.35
C ILE A 232 4.16 15.80 0.74
N THR A 233 5.12 16.46 0.08
CA THR A 233 4.87 17.73 -0.62
C THR A 233 3.79 17.60 -1.70
N HIS A 234 3.77 16.51 -2.47
CA HIS A 234 2.70 16.27 -3.44
C HIS A 234 1.33 16.13 -2.77
N LYS A 235 1.24 15.41 -1.65
CA LYS A 235 0.00 15.27 -0.87
C LYS A 235 -0.47 16.61 -0.31
N GLU A 236 0.43 17.46 0.17
CA GLU A 236 0.09 18.80 0.65
C GLU A 236 -0.50 19.68 -0.45
N ILE A 237 0.13 19.71 -1.63
CA ILE A 237 -0.36 20.46 -2.80
C ILE A 237 -1.74 19.94 -3.22
N LEU A 238 -1.90 18.62 -3.34
CA LEU A 238 -3.16 18.01 -3.71
C LEU A 238 -4.25 18.22 -2.66
N SER A 239 -3.90 18.29 -1.38
CA SER A 239 -4.83 18.57 -0.29
C SER A 239 -5.35 20.01 -0.38
N ARG A 240 -4.47 20.98 -0.66
CA ARG A 240 -4.90 22.37 -0.92
C ARG A 240 -5.84 22.49 -2.11
N LEU A 241 -5.60 21.72 -3.17
CA LEU A 241 -6.50 21.65 -4.33
C LEU A 241 -7.83 20.99 -3.98
N GLU A 242 -7.83 19.94 -3.17
CA GLU A 242 -9.04 19.27 -2.70
C GLU A 242 -9.90 20.19 -1.81
N ASP A 243 -9.28 21.04 -0.99
CA ASP A 243 -9.98 22.02 -0.16
C ASP A 243 -10.65 23.11 -0.99
N ALA A 244 -9.96 23.60 -2.03
CA ALA A 244 -10.48 24.59 -2.96
C ALA A 244 -11.51 24.01 -3.96
N SER A 245 -11.35 22.74 -4.34
CA SER A 245 -12.18 22.02 -5.31
C SER A 245 -12.40 20.57 -4.84
N PRO A 246 -13.43 20.33 -4.02
CA PRO A 246 -13.73 18.99 -3.52
C PRO A 246 -13.91 17.98 -4.65
N GLY A 247 -13.15 16.87 -4.59
CA GLY A 247 -13.08 15.87 -5.63
C GLY A 247 -11.91 16.00 -6.60
N ALA A 248 -11.03 17.01 -6.47
CA ALA A 248 -9.85 17.17 -7.31
C ALA A 248 -8.98 15.91 -7.38
N LYS A 249 -8.63 15.30 -6.24
CA LYS A 249 -7.82 14.07 -6.19
C LYS A 249 -8.53 12.90 -6.89
N HIS A 250 -9.83 12.77 -6.67
CA HIS A 250 -10.64 11.74 -7.30
C HIS A 250 -10.68 11.92 -8.82
N ASN A 251 -11.01 13.11 -9.30
CA ASN A 251 -11.12 13.41 -10.72
C ASN A 251 -9.79 13.22 -11.43
N PHE A 252 -8.68 13.60 -10.78
CA PHE A 252 -7.34 13.41 -11.30
C PHE A 252 -7.00 11.92 -11.47
N LEU A 253 -7.12 11.12 -10.40
CA LEU A 253 -6.79 9.70 -10.45
C LEU A 253 -7.73 8.90 -11.36
N PHE A 254 -9.05 9.04 -11.19
CA PHE A 254 -10.02 8.28 -11.96
C PHE A 254 -10.06 8.72 -13.43
N GLY A 255 -9.92 10.03 -13.68
CA GLY A 255 -9.78 10.54 -15.04
C GLY A 255 -8.55 9.97 -15.75
N PHE A 256 -7.43 9.84 -15.04
CA PHE A 256 -6.27 9.15 -15.57
C PHE A 256 -6.56 7.68 -15.85
N LEU A 257 -7.04 6.92 -14.85
CA LEU A 257 -7.27 5.48 -14.99
C LEU A 257 -8.27 5.13 -16.10
N ASP A 258 -9.38 5.88 -16.20
CA ASP A 258 -10.48 5.57 -17.13
C ASP A 258 -10.24 6.14 -18.55
N ARG A 259 -9.47 7.22 -18.71
CA ARG A 259 -9.34 7.92 -20.02
C ARG A 259 -7.90 8.06 -20.53
N ALA A 260 -6.94 8.39 -19.67
CA ALA A 260 -5.60 8.78 -20.13
C ALA A 260 -4.59 7.62 -20.08
N ARG A 261 -4.71 6.69 -19.12
CA ARG A 261 -3.75 5.60 -18.91
C ARG A 261 -3.51 4.75 -20.16
N PRO A 262 -4.54 4.36 -20.95
CA PRO A 262 -4.33 3.55 -22.16
C PRO A 262 -3.41 4.22 -23.20
N ALA A 263 -3.37 5.55 -23.24
CA ALA A 263 -2.49 6.29 -24.16
C ALA A 263 -0.99 6.12 -23.85
N PHE A 264 -0.64 5.62 -22.67
CA PHE A 264 0.73 5.34 -22.25
C PHE A 264 1.09 3.86 -22.26
N GLU A 265 0.16 2.97 -22.66
CA GLU A 265 0.44 1.55 -22.79
C GLU A 265 1.40 1.32 -23.98
N ARG A 266 2.52 0.64 -23.72
CA ARG A 266 3.52 0.32 -24.75
C ARG A 266 3.14 -0.98 -25.47
N ALA A 267 3.41 -1.04 -26.78
CA ALA A 267 3.18 -2.23 -27.58
C ALA A 267 4.22 -3.35 -27.31
N GLU A 268 5.44 -3.00 -26.89
CA GLU A 268 6.50 -3.98 -26.68
C GLU A 268 6.45 -4.61 -25.28
N ALA A 269 6.32 -5.94 -25.26
CA ALA A 269 6.40 -6.73 -24.04
C ALA A 269 7.83 -6.72 -23.49
N VAL A 270 7.97 -6.34 -22.21
CA VAL A 270 9.23 -6.48 -21.50
C VAL A 270 9.48 -7.97 -21.24
N VAL A 271 10.61 -8.49 -21.69
CA VAL A 271 11.01 -9.88 -21.42
C VAL A 271 11.30 -10.04 -19.93
N LEU A 272 10.56 -10.94 -19.29
CA LEU A 272 10.74 -11.33 -17.89
C LEU A 272 11.55 -12.61 -17.82
N ASN A 273 12.59 -12.60 -16.99
CA ASN A 273 13.49 -13.71 -16.73
C ASN A 273 13.40 -14.11 -15.25
N GLU A 274 13.95 -15.28 -14.91
CA GLU A 274 14.16 -15.69 -13.54
C GLU A 274 15.59 -15.39 -13.09
N CYS A 275 15.73 -14.82 -11.90
CA CYS A 275 17.03 -14.48 -11.33
C CYS A 275 17.84 -15.76 -11.07
N LEU A 276 19.06 -15.86 -11.61
CA LEU A 276 19.92 -17.04 -11.42
C LEU A 276 20.25 -17.35 -9.95
N ARG A 277 20.09 -16.37 -9.06
CA ARG A 277 20.43 -16.52 -7.64
C ARG A 277 19.26 -16.92 -6.75
N CYS A 278 18.08 -16.36 -6.99
CA CYS A 278 16.93 -16.55 -6.10
C CYS A 278 15.67 -17.05 -6.83
N GLY A 279 15.72 -17.24 -8.14
CA GLY A 279 14.60 -17.70 -8.95
C GLY A 279 13.42 -16.72 -9.07
N GLN A 280 13.48 -15.54 -8.44
CA GLN A 280 12.43 -14.52 -8.54
C GLN A 280 12.53 -13.74 -9.86
N VAL A 281 11.41 -13.13 -10.27
CA VAL A 281 11.29 -12.47 -11.57
C VAL A 281 12.13 -11.20 -11.68
N THR A 282 12.78 -11.01 -12.82
CA THR A 282 13.61 -9.85 -13.12
C THR A 282 13.73 -9.61 -14.63
N THR A 283 14.12 -8.39 -15.03
CA THR A 283 14.44 -8.05 -16.42
C THR A 283 15.90 -8.30 -16.79
N GLY A 284 16.76 -8.68 -15.84
CA GLY A 284 18.17 -8.98 -16.10
C GLY A 284 18.55 -10.38 -15.61
N THR A 285 19.85 -10.71 -15.62
CA THR A 285 20.35 -12.03 -15.16
C THR A 285 20.25 -12.21 -13.64
N ILE A 286 20.51 -11.13 -12.89
CA ILE A 286 20.42 -11.09 -11.42
C ILE A 286 19.47 -9.95 -11.04
N CYS A 287 18.51 -10.22 -10.17
CA CYS A 287 17.51 -9.25 -9.76
C CYS A 287 18.11 -8.11 -8.91
N ALA A 288 17.44 -6.97 -8.91
CA ALA A 288 17.89 -5.78 -8.18
C ALA A 288 18.02 -6.02 -6.67
N PHE A 289 17.17 -6.90 -6.11
CA PHE A 289 17.23 -7.28 -4.69
C PHE A 289 18.52 -8.05 -4.36
N CYS A 290 18.86 -9.09 -5.14
CA CYS A 290 20.10 -9.84 -4.94
C CYS A 290 21.35 -8.95 -5.10
N LYS A 291 21.34 -8.05 -6.09
CA LYS A 291 22.42 -7.05 -6.28
C LYS A 291 22.56 -6.14 -5.06
N LEU A 292 21.44 -5.68 -4.48
CA LEU A 292 21.43 -4.88 -3.26
C LEU A 292 22.00 -5.68 -2.08
N ALA A 293 21.54 -6.90 -1.86
CA ALA A 293 22.01 -7.76 -0.77
C ALA A 293 23.51 -8.07 -0.89
N ASP A 294 24.03 -8.33 -2.10
CA ASP A 294 25.48 -8.51 -2.30
C ASP A 294 26.27 -7.25 -1.98
N GLN A 295 25.79 -6.10 -2.44
CA GLN A 295 26.44 -4.82 -2.14
C GLN A 295 26.50 -4.55 -0.63
N VAL A 296 25.42 -4.86 0.09
CA VAL A 296 25.34 -4.68 1.55
C VAL A 296 26.28 -5.65 2.27
N LYS A 297 26.21 -6.95 1.97
CA LYS A 297 27.05 -7.97 2.61
C LYS A 297 28.54 -7.67 2.45
N ARG A 298 28.98 -7.28 1.24
CA ARG A 298 30.39 -6.89 0.96
C ARG A 298 30.90 -5.68 1.75
N ARG A 299 30.00 -4.83 2.27
CA ARG A 299 30.36 -3.59 2.99
C ARG A 299 30.16 -3.68 4.50
N VAL A 300 29.51 -4.76 4.95
CA VAL A 300 29.24 -5.04 6.37
C VAL A 300 30.14 -6.17 6.90
N SER A 301 30.63 -7.05 6.01
CA SER A 301 31.77 -7.94 6.28
C SER A 301 33.06 -7.16 6.39
#